data_AF-A0A8W8JRP1-F1
#
_entry.id   AF-A0A8W8JRP1-F1
#
_cell.length_a   1.000
_cell.length_b   1.000
_cell.length_c   1.000
_cell.angle_alpha   90.00
_cell.angle_beta   90.00
_cell.angle_gamma   90.00
#
_symmetry.space_group_name_H-M   'P 1'
#
loop_
_entity.id
_entity.type
_entity.pdbx_description
1 polymer ?
#
loop_
_entity_poly.entity_id
_entity_poly.type
_entity_poly.pdbx_seq_one_letter_code
_entity_poly.pdbx_strand_id
1 'polypeptide(L)'
;DISSLVDFFSFSAWLFYGVTVSCLIIFRFTKKDVERPIKVPIVIPILFVLIAIYLVIGPIIESPQIELLYAFLFIIGGLLFYFPFVYFKLKIKGFEWLTTSVQLLCEVVPSPYEPES
;
A
#
# COMPACT_ATOMS: atom_id res chain seq x y z
N ASP A 1 20.47 -8.55 10.91
CA ASP A 1 21.51 -8.20 9.90
C ASP A 1 20.95 -7.34 8.79
N ILE A 2 21.78 -6.51 8.17
CA ILE A 2 21.37 -5.59 7.10
C ILE A 2 20.77 -6.34 5.90
N SER A 3 21.29 -7.53 5.57
CA SER A 3 20.81 -8.33 4.43
C SER A 3 19.33 -8.71 4.56
N SER A 4 18.92 -9.23 5.72
CA SER A 4 17.51 -9.57 5.97
C SER A 4 16.58 -8.36 5.86
N LEU A 5 17.05 -7.17 6.25
CA LEU A 5 16.28 -5.93 6.13
C LEU A 5 16.09 -5.51 4.66
N VAL A 6 17.13 -5.69 3.83
CA VAL A 6 17.05 -5.45 2.38
C VAL A 6 16.08 -6.44 1.72
N ASP A 7 16.10 -7.70 2.13
CA ASP A 7 15.19 -8.73 1.61
C ASP A 7 13.73 -8.39 1.94
N PHE A 8 13.46 -7.97 3.18
CA PHE A 8 12.15 -7.49 3.61
C PHE A 8 11.68 -6.27 2.80
N PHE A 9 12.53 -5.26 2.65
CA PHE A 9 12.19 -4.04 1.91
C PHE A 9 11.90 -4.36 0.44
N SER A 10 12.75 -5.20 -0.17
CA SER A 10 12.60 -5.63 -1.55
C SER A 10 11.30 -6.41 -1.74
N PHE A 11 11.01 -7.38 -0.88
CA PHE A 11 9.75 -8.14 -0.89
C PHE A 11 8.53 -7.22 -0.83
N SER A 12 8.52 -6.28 0.12
CA SER A 12 7.41 -5.32 0.28
C SER A 12 7.26 -4.42 -0.95
N ALA A 13 8.37 -3.92 -1.51
CA ALA A 13 8.35 -3.10 -2.71
C ALA A 13 7.79 -3.86 -3.91
N TRP A 14 8.25 -5.10 -4.16
CA TRP A 14 7.76 -5.94 -5.25
C TRP A 14 6.28 -6.29 -5.09
N LEU A 15 5.81 -6.54 -3.86
CA LEU A 15 4.39 -6.72 -3.56
C LEU A 15 3.59 -5.48 -3.95
N PHE A 16 3.99 -4.29 -3.48
CA PHE A 16 3.28 -3.05 -3.79
C PHE A 16 3.31 -2.73 -5.28
N TYR A 17 4.45 -2.92 -5.96
CA TYR A 17 4.53 -2.74 -7.41
C TYR A 17 3.60 -3.69 -8.16
N GLY A 18 3.55 -4.97 -7.76
CA GLY A 18 2.62 -5.95 -8.31
C GLY A 18 1.16 -5.52 -8.16
N VAL A 19 0.77 -5.06 -6.97
CA VAL A 19 -0.59 -4.56 -6.69
C VAL A 19 -0.88 -3.30 -7.50
N THR A 20 0.01 -2.31 -7.53
CA THR A 20 -0.18 -1.06 -8.28
C THR A 20 -0.34 -1.33 -9.78
N VAL A 21 0.53 -2.17 -10.37
CA VAL A 21 0.43 -2.50 -11.79
C VAL A 21 -0.83 -3.31 -12.09
N SER A 22 -1.23 -4.22 -11.19
CA SER A 22 -2.50 -4.94 -11.30
C SER A 22 -3.70 -3.98 -11.26
N CYS A 23 -3.70 -3.00 -10.36
CA CYS A 23 -4.72 -1.94 -10.32
C CYS A 23 -4.76 -1.13 -11.63
N LEU A 24 -3.59 -0.79 -12.20
CA LEU A 24 -3.52 -0.09 -13.50
C LEU A 24 -4.09 -0.92 -14.64
N ILE A 25 -3.87 -2.25 -14.64
CA ILE A 25 -4.49 -3.18 -15.59
C ILE A 25 -6.01 -3.16 -15.42
N ILE A 26 -6.52 -3.30 -14.19
CA ILE A 26 -7.96 -3.24 -13.90
C ILE A 26 -8.57 -1.92 -14.37
N PHE A 27 -7.92 -0.79 -14.06
CA PHE A 27 -8.37 0.54 -14.51
C PHE A 27 -8.32 0.72 -16.03
N ARG A 28 -7.55 -0.07 -16.76
CA ARG A 28 -7.62 -0.09 -18.22
C ARG A 28 -8.93 -0.66 -18.74
N PHE A 29 -9.54 -1.59 -18.02
CA PHE A 29 -10.83 -2.16 -18.36
C PHE A 29 -11.99 -1.35 -17.77
N THR A 30 -11.89 -0.89 -16.52
CA THR A 30 -12.99 -0.18 -15.83
C THR A 30 -13.09 1.30 -16.23
N LYS A 31 -11.98 1.99 -16.51
CA LYS A 31 -11.94 3.42 -16.88
C LYS A 31 -11.35 3.59 -18.28
N LYS A 32 -12.09 3.11 -19.29
CA LYS A 32 -11.64 3.12 -20.69
C LYS A 32 -11.73 4.51 -21.34
N ASP A 33 -12.69 5.34 -20.93
CA ASP A 33 -12.99 6.63 -21.55
C ASP A 33 -12.11 7.80 -21.10
N VAL A 34 -11.13 7.55 -20.23
CA VAL A 34 -10.16 8.57 -19.80
C VAL A 34 -9.13 8.78 -20.91
N GLU A 35 -8.89 10.03 -21.31
CA GLU A 35 -7.84 10.36 -22.28
C GLU A 35 -6.47 9.90 -21.77
N ARG A 36 -5.82 9.00 -22.51
CA ARG A 36 -4.49 8.46 -22.17
C ARG A 36 -3.45 9.08 -23.10
N PRO A 37 -2.65 10.06 -22.64
CA PRO A 37 -1.62 10.70 -23.46
C PRO A 37 -0.47 9.74 -23.85
N ILE A 38 -0.26 8.68 -23.05
CA ILE A 38 0.78 7.66 -23.32
C ILE A 38 0.13 6.27 -23.36
N LYS A 39 0.28 5.57 -24.48
CA LYS A 39 -0.27 4.22 -24.71
C LYS A 39 0.85 3.19 -24.57
N VAL A 40 0.92 2.55 -23.41
CA VAL A 40 1.80 1.39 -23.21
C VAL A 40 1.11 0.09 -23.68
N PRO A 41 1.82 -0.84 -24.35
CA PRO A 41 1.30 -2.18 -24.65
C PRO A 41 0.97 -2.95 -23.36
N ILE A 42 -0.16 -3.66 -23.31
CA ILE A 42 -0.63 -4.36 -22.09
C ILE A 42 0.23 -5.57 -21.72
N VAL A 43 0.98 -6.11 -22.67
CA VAL A 43 1.90 -7.24 -22.47
C VAL A 43 2.96 -6.91 -21.43
N ILE A 44 3.47 -5.67 -21.42
CA ILE A 44 4.52 -5.24 -20.49
C ILE A 44 4.03 -5.26 -19.02
N PRO A 45 2.89 -4.62 -18.67
CA PRO A 45 2.29 -4.76 -17.34
C PRO A 45 2.02 -6.20 -16.91
N ILE A 46 1.54 -7.06 -17.82
CA ILE A 46 1.24 -8.46 -17.49
C ILE A 46 2.52 -9.21 -17.11
N LEU A 47 3.57 -9.09 -17.93
CA LEU A 47 4.87 -9.70 -17.64
C LEU A 47 5.45 -9.17 -16.32
N PHE A 48 5.32 -7.86 -16.06
CA PHE A 48 5.77 -7.27 -14.81
C PHE A 48 5.07 -7.87 -13.59
N VAL A 49 3.75 -8.04 -13.65
CA VAL A 49 2.98 -8.68 -12.55
C VAL A 49 3.42 -10.13 -12.35
N LEU A 50 3.68 -10.88 -13.42
CA LEU A 50 4.20 -12.25 -13.31
C LEU A 50 5.57 -12.30 -12.62
N ILE A 51 6.48 -11.38 -12.98
CA ILE A 51 7.79 -11.25 -12.32
C ILE A 51 7.63 -10.87 -10.86
N ALA A 52 6.76 -9.91 -10.55
CA ALA A 52 6.48 -9.49 -9.18
C ALA A 52 5.94 -10.65 -8.33
N ILE A 53 5.00 -11.44 -8.87
CA ILE A 53 4.47 -12.65 -8.19
C ILE A 53 5.59 -13.65 -7.94
N TYR A 54 6.44 -13.92 -8.93
CA TYR A 54 7.58 -14.82 -8.78
C TYR A 54 8.53 -14.35 -7.67
N LEU A 55 8.89 -13.07 -7.63
CA LEU A 55 9.81 -12.51 -6.64
C LEU A 55 9.21 -12.43 -5.23
N VAL A 56 7.88 -12.39 -5.11
CA VAL A 56 7.18 -12.48 -3.83
C VAL A 56 7.09 -13.93 -3.34
N ILE A 57 6.83 -14.88 -4.25
CA ILE A 57 6.69 -16.31 -3.90
C ILE A 57 8.05 -16.99 -3.69
N GLY A 58 9.08 -16.63 -4.46
CA GLY A 58 10.41 -17.23 -4.40
C GLY A 58 10.98 -17.29 -2.98
N PRO A 59 11.07 -16.16 -2.25
CA PRO A 59 11.54 -16.12 -0.87
C PRO A 59 10.70 -16.99 0.09
N ILE A 60 9.40 -17.13 -0.16
CA ILE A 60 8.49 -17.94 0.69
C ILE A 60 8.80 -19.43 0.55
N ILE A 61 9.17 -19.87 -0.66
CA ILE A 61 9.46 -21.29 -0.93
C ILE A 61 10.90 -21.66 -0.54
N GLU A 62 11.89 -20.84 -0.91
CA GLU A 62 13.30 -21.17 -0.70
C GLU A 62 13.73 -21.00 0.76
N SER A 63 13.21 -19.99 1.44
CA SER A 63 13.58 -19.69 2.82
C SER A 63 12.40 -19.07 3.54
N PRO A 64 11.46 -19.88 4.07
CA PRO A 64 10.29 -19.38 4.79
C PRO A 64 10.74 -18.72 6.09
N GLN A 65 11.19 -17.46 5.98
CA GLN A 65 11.50 -16.61 7.11
C GLN A 65 10.18 -16.15 7.70
N ILE A 66 9.97 -16.48 8.96
CA ILE A 66 8.75 -16.12 9.69
C ILE A 66 8.58 -14.58 9.70
N GLU A 67 9.68 -13.82 9.64
CA GLU A 67 9.69 -12.37 9.52
C GLU A 67 8.97 -11.84 8.27
N LEU A 68 9.19 -12.46 7.10
CA LEU A 68 8.51 -12.10 5.85
C LEU A 68 7.01 -12.41 5.92
N LEU A 69 6.63 -13.50 6.57
CA LEU A 69 5.24 -13.86 6.78
C LEU A 69 4.53 -12.82 7.69
N TYR A 70 5.18 -12.41 8.79
CA TYR A 70 4.65 -11.35 9.64
C TYR A 70 4.54 -10.01 8.90
N ALA A 71 5.50 -9.67 8.05
CA ALA A 71 5.45 -8.50 7.18
C ALA A 71 4.20 -8.50 6.30
N PHE A 72 3.98 -9.63 5.62
CA PHE A 72 2.86 -9.81 4.70
C PHE A 72 1.52 -9.71 5.43
N LEU A 73 1.40 -10.39 6.57
CA LEU A 73 0.21 -10.32 7.43
C LEU A 73 -0.02 -8.91 7.96
N PHE A 74 1.04 -8.16 8.28
CA PHE A 74 0.93 -6.77 8.73
C PHE A 74 0.40 -5.86 7.62
N ILE A 75 0.88 -6.02 6.37
CA ILE A 75 0.40 -5.26 5.20
C ILE A 75 -1.08 -5.55 4.95
N ILE A 76 -1.49 -6.83 4.95
CA ILE A 76 -2.90 -7.22 4.82
C ILE A 76 -3.71 -6.74 6.02
N GLY A 77 -3.14 -6.80 7.21
CA GLY A 77 -3.74 -6.26 8.44
C GLY A 77 -4.08 -4.78 8.28
N GLY A 78 -3.19 -3.98 7.70
CA GLY A 78 -3.47 -2.58 7.38
C GLY A 78 -4.72 -2.39 6.51
N LEU A 79 -4.94 -3.27 5.53
CA LEU A 79 -6.16 -3.27 4.72
C LEU A 79 -7.40 -3.68 5.55
N LEU A 80 -7.26 -4.63 6.48
CA LEU A 80 -8.35 -5.00 7.39
C LEU A 80 -8.70 -3.85 8.34
N PHE A 81 -7.71 -3.07 8.79
CA PHE A 81 -7.92 -1.87 9.61
C PHE A 81 -8.55 -0.72 8.82
N TYR A 82 -8.33 -0.63 7.50
CA TYR A 82 -8.98 0.36 6.66
C TYR A 82 -10.51 0.28 6.71
N PHE A 83 -11.09 -0.93 6.74
CA PHE A 83 -12.54 -1.12 6.82
C PHE A 83 -13.20 -0.47 8.07
N PRO A 84 -12.87 -0.83 9.32
CA PRO A 84 -13.45 -0.22 10.51
C PRO A 84 -13.19 1.30 10.61
N PHE A 85 -11.98 1.75 10.32
CA PHE A 85 -11.63 3.16 10.51
C PHE A 85 -12.17 4.07 9.42
N VAL A 86 -12.08 3.67 8.15
CA VAL A 86 -12.42 4.53 7.01
C VAL A 86 -13.82 4.24 6.48
N TYR A 87 -14.16 2.97 6.25
CA TYR A 87 -15.49 2.61 5.72
C TYR A 87 -16.60 2.79 6.77
N PHE A 88 -16.38 2.32 8.01
CA PHE A 88 -17.34 2.50 9.10
C PHE A 88 -17.20 3.86 9.84
N LYS A 89 -16.25 4.72 9.41
CA LYS A 89 -15.99 6.05 9.99
C LYS A 89 -15.91 6.04 11.52
N LEU A 90 -15.28 5.01 12.11
CA LEU A 90 -15.12 4.93 13.56
C LEU A 90 -14.22 6.07 14.05
N LYS A 91 -14.84 7.08 14.65
CA LYS A 91 -14.14 8.13 15.38
C LYS A 91 -13.93 7.69 16.82
N ILE A 92 -12.68 7.47 17.21
CA ILE A 92 -12.34 7.17 18.62
C ILE A 92 -12.52 8.47 19.42
N LYS A 93 -13.54 8.50 20.29
CA LYS A 93 -13.73 9.61 21.23
C LYS A 93 -12.50 9.71 22.14
N GLY A 94 -11.82 10.87 22.13
CA GLY A 94 -10.62 11.15 22.92
C GLY A 94 -9.33 11.37 22.11
N PHE A 95 -9.30 11.00 20.82
CA PHE A 95 -8.11 11.22 19.99
C PHE A 95 -7.82 12.72 19.77
N GLU A 96 -8.86 13.56 19.84
CA GLU A 96 -8.77 15.02 19.71
C GLU A 96 -7.86 15.67 20.77
N TRP A 97 -7.85 15.13 22.00
CA TRP A 97 -6.96 15.62 23.06
C TRP A 97 -5.49 15.36 22.74
N LEU A 98 -5.18 14.18 22.20
CA LEU A 98 -3.82 13.80 21.79
C LEU A 98 -3.37 14.66 20.61
N THR A 99 -4.21 14.81 19.58
CA THR A 99 -3.87 15.62 18.41
C THR A 99 -3.64 17.08 18.80
N THR A 100 -4.46 17.64 19.69
CA THR A 100 -4.30 19.02 20.18
C THR A 100 -3.03 19.18 21.02
N SER A 101 -2.69 18.20 21.85
CA SER A 101 -1.46 18.21 22.66
C SER A 101 -0.20 18.19 21.79
N VAL A 102 -0.18 17.37 20.75
CA VAL A 102 0.93 17.31 19.79
C VAL A 102 1.02 18.58 18.95
N GLN A 103 -0.11 19.13 18.51
CA GLN A 103 -0.16 20.40 17.77
C GLN A 103 0.43 21.55 18.59
N LEU A 104 0.08 21.64 19.87
CA LEU A 104 0.63 22.64 20.79
C LEU A 104 2.13 22.44 21.06
N LEU A 105 2.58 21.20 21.25
CA LEU A 105 3.99 20.88 21.52
C LEU A 105 4.90 21.20 20.31
N CYS A 106 4.42 20.96 19.10
CA CYS A 106 5.16 21.20 17.86
C CYS A 106 4.89 22.59 17.25
N GLU A 107 4.01 23.40 17.84
CA GLU A 107 3.56 24.71 17.31
C GLU A 107 3.04 24.62 15.86
N VAL A 108 2.33 23.53 15.53
CA VAL A 108 1.79 23.26 14.19
C VAL A 108 0.29 23.52 14.13
N VAL A 109 -0.14 24.30 13.14
CA VAL A 109 -1.56 24.55 12.84
C VAL A 109 -2.08 23.59 11.75
N PRO A 110 -3.35 23.18 11.79
CA PRO A 110 -3.95 22.35 10.75
C PRO A 110 -3.95 23.09 9.39
N SER A 111 -3.88 22.33 8.30
CA SER A 111 -3.95 22.88 6.95
C SER A 111 -5.33 23.51 6.68
N PRO A 112 -5.40 24.65 5.94
CA PRO A 112 -6.68 25.29 5.58
C PRO A 112 -7.49 24.51 4.53
N TYR A 113 -7.02 23.32 4.13
CA TYR A 113 -7.72 22.47 3.16
C TYR A 113 -8.91 21.79 3.84
N GLU A 114 -10.12 22.20 3.47
CA GLU A 114 -11.34 21.43 3.71
C GLU A 114 -11.54 20.48 2.52
N PRO A 115 -11.69 19.16 2.74
CA PRO A 115 -11.95 18.24 1.64
C PRO A 115 -13.32 18.54 1.03
N GLU A 116 -13.34 18.87 -0.27
CA GLU A 116 -14.58 18.98 -1.04
C GLU A 116 -15.35 17.66 -0.94
N SER A 117 -16.52 17.70 -0.31
CA SER A 117 -17.37 16.54 0.00
C SER A 117 -18.17 16.06 -1.20
#